data_AF-A0A2E8SE80-F1
#
_entry.id   AF-A0A2E8SE80-F1
#
_cell.length_a   1.000
_cell.length_b   1.000
_cell.length_c   1.000
_cell.angle_alpha   90.00
_cell.angle_beta   90.00
_cell.angle_gamma   90.00
#
_symmetry.space_group_name_H-M   'P 1'
#
loop_
_entity.id
_entity.type
_entity.pdbx_description
1 polymer ?
#
loop_
_entity_poly.entity_id
_entity_poly.type
_entity_poly.pdbx_seq_one_letter_code
_entity_poly.pdbx_strand_id
1 'polypeptide(L)' 'MEKNLFKKWFWFAVIGLALNGFGLSVVGEAIIAKFKGEAWFLLGTLGLILINSGLCFFGTAVGLRYANRF' A
#
# COMPACT_ATOMS: atom_id res chain seq x y z
N MET A 1 -15.90 15.51 -17.78
CA MET A 1 -15.80 14.14 -17.21
C MET A 1 -14.36 13.79 -16.80
N GLU A 2 -13.34 14.22 -17.56
CA GLU A 2 -11.90 13.97 -17.28
C GLU A 2 -11.36 14.45 -15.92
N LYS A 3 -11.79 15.60 -15.39
CA LYS A 3 -11.24 16.14 -14.11
C LYS A 3 -11.40 15.18 -12.92
N ASN A 4 -12.40 14.30 -12.96
CA ASN A 4 -12.66 13.33 -11.89
C ASN A 4 -11.69 12.12 -11.95
N LEU A 5 -11.24 11.74 -13.14
CA LEU A 5 -10.31 10.64 -13.35
C LEU A 5 -8.91 10.99 -12.83
N PHE A 6 -8.43 12.20 -13.12
CA PHE A 6 -7.13 12.67 -12.60
C PHE A 6 -7.12 12.77 -11.07
N LYS A 7 -8.19 13.31 -10.47
CA LYS A 7 -8.33 13.34 -9.00
C LYS A 7 -8.34 11.94 -8.39
N LYS A 8 -9.12 11.01 -8.96
CA LYS A 8 -9.15 9.62 -8.51
C LYS A 8 -7.77 9.00 -8.61
N TRP A 9 -7.12 9.08 -9.78
CA TRP A 9 -5.78 8.57 -10.01
C TRP A 9 -4.78 9.03 -8.93
N PHE A 10 -4.74 10.35 -8.69
CA PHE A 10 -3.83 10.94 -7.70
C PHE A 10 -4.08 10.37 -6.29
N TRP A 11 -5.33 10.31 -5.85
CA TRP A 11 -5.67 9.74 -4.54
C TRP A 11 -5.34 8.25 -4.44
N PHE A 12 -5.67 7.45 -5.46
CA PHE A 12 -5.34 6.02 -5.49
C PHE A 12 -3.83 5.78 -5.46
N ALA A 13 -3.05 6.57 -6.20
CA ALA A 13 -1.59 6.49 -6.20
C ALA A 13 -1.01 6.85 -4.84
N VAL A 14 -1.43 7.98 -4.25
CA VAL A 14 -0.94 8.44 -2.94
C VAL A 14 -1.30 7.45 -1.84
N ILE A 15 -2.54 6.97 -1.78
CA ILE A 15 -2.99 5.99 -0.79
C ILE A 15 -2.24 4.67 -0.96
N GLY A 16 -2.08 4.18 -2.20
CA GLY A 16 -1.35 2.95 -2.48
C GLY A 16 0.12 3.01 -2.07
N LEU A 17 0.79 4.14 -2.32
CA LEU A 17 2.18 4.35 -1.91
C LEU A 17 2.32 4.50 -0.39
N ALA A 18 1.41 5.26 0.25
CA ALA A 18 1.41 5.46 1.69
C ALA A 18 1.15 4.15 2.45
N LEU A 19 0.18 3.34 1.99
CA LEU A 19 -0.11 2.02 2.58
C LEU A 19 1.07 1.06 2.44
N ASN A 20 1.78 1.08 1.29
CA ASN A 20 2.99 0.28 1.13
C ASN A 20 4.11 0.73 2.09
N GLY A 21 4.37 2.03 2.19
CA GLY A 21 5.37 2.56 3.11
C GLY A 21 5.04 2.21 4.56
N PHE A 22 3.79 2.42 4.98
CA PHE A 22 3.31 2.05 6.31
C PHE A 22 3.39 0.54 6.56
N GLY A 23 2.98 -0.28 5.59
CA GLY A 23 3.08 -1.73 5.66
C GLY A 23 4.53 -2.22 5.80
N LEU A 24 5.47 -1.64 5.06
CA LEU A 24 6.90 -1.93 5.22
C LEU A 24 7.41 -1.56 6.62
N SER A 25 7.00 -0.41 7.16
CA SER A 25 7.37 -0.02 8.52
C SER A 25 6.84 -1.03 9.56
N VAL A 26 5.58 -1.48 9.43
CA VAL A 26 4.99 -2.49 10.32
C VAL A 26 5.72 -3.84 10.20
N VAL A 27 6.11 -4.25 8.99
CA VAL A 27 6.96 -5.44 8.80
C VAL A 27 8.33 -5.25 9.46
N GLY A 28 8.92 -4.06 9.36
CA GLY A 28 10.19 -3.73 10.04
C GLY A 28 10.10 -3.87 11.55
N GLU A 29 9.04 -3.33 12.17
CA GLU A 29 8.75 -3.51 13.60
C GLU A 29 8.55 -4.99 13.96
N ALA A 30 7.84 -5.75 13.12
CA ALA A 30 7.68 -7.20 13.31
C ALA A 30 9.02 -7.94 13.28
N ILE A 31 9.93 -7.56 12.39
CA ILE A 31 11.28 -8.13 12.32
C ILE A 31 12.06 -7.82 13.61
N ILE A 32 12.00 -6.58 14.11
CA ILE A 32 12.65 -6.19 15.36
C ILE A 32 12.06 -6.98 16.55
N ALA A 33 10.73 -7.10 16.62
CA ALA A 33 10.04 -7.90 17.62
C ALA A 33 10.45 -9.38 17.58
N LYS A 34 10.64 -9.93 16.37
CA LYS A 34 11.15 -11.31 16.18
C LYS A 34 12.54 -11.47 16.77
N PHE A 35 13.44 -10.50 16.58
CA PHE A 35 14.78 -10.52 17.15
C PHE A 35 14.79 -10.37 18.68
N LYS A 36 13.80 -9.67 19.25
CA LYS A 36 13.62 -9.52 20.70
C LYS A 36 12.92 -10.72 21.38
N GLY A 37 12.43 -11.69 20.60
CA GLY A 37 11.69 -12.84 21.13
C GLY A 37 10.22 -12.52 21.49
N GLU A 38 9.68 -11.40 21.01
CA GLU A 38 8.29 -11.00 21.23
C GLU A 38 7.35 -11.58 20.14
N ALA A 39 6.04 -11.41 20.33
CA ALA A 39 5.03 -11.89 19.39
C ALA A 39 5.06 -11.11 18.05
N TRP A 40 5.81 -11.63 17.07
CA TRP A 40 6.04 -10.99 15.78
C TRP A 40 5.08 -11.44 14.66
N PHE A 41 4.45 -12.60 14.81
CA PHE A 41 3.69 -13.24 13.72
C PHE A 41 2.48 -12.41 13.26
N LEU A 42 1.70 -11.90 14.22
CA LEU A 42 0.51 -11.08 13.94
C LEU A 42 0.89 -9.73 13.33
N LEU A 43 1.91 -9.06 13.87
CA LEU A 43 2.42 -7.79 13.34
C LEU A 43 2.96 -7.96 11.91
N GLY A 44 3.72 -9.04 11.66
CA GLY A 44 4.23 -9.35 10.33
C GLY A 44 3.11 -9.63 9.34
N THR A 45 2.07 -10.38 9.76
CA THR A 45 0.92 -10.68 8.91
C THR A 45 0.11 -9.43 8.60
N LEU A 46 -0.11 -8.55 9.58
CA LEU A 46 -0.73 -7.24 9.37
C LEU A 46 0.08 -6.39 8.38
N GLY A 47 1.40 -6.37 8.51
CA GLY A 47 2.29 -5.69 7.56
C GLY A 47 2.13 -6.22 6.12
N LEU A 48 2.07 -7.54 5.95
CA LEU A 48 1.83 -8.16 4.63
C LEU A 48 0.45 -7.82 4.06
N ILE A 49 -0.59 -7.79 4.89
CA ILE A 49 -1.94 -7.38 4.48
C ILE A 49 -1.92 -5.93 3.98
N LEU A 50 -1.25 -5.03 4.71
CA LEU A 50 -1.14 -3.62 4.36
C LEU A 50 -0.39 -3.42 3.04
N ILE A 51 0.72 -4.12 2.84
CA ILE A 51 1.49 -4.07 1.58
C ILE A 51 0.64 -4.57 0.40
N ASN A 52 0.00 -5.75 0.54
CA ASN A 52 -0.83 -6.30 -0.54
C ASN A 52 -2.04 -5.40 -0.86
N SER A 53 -2.67 -4.82 0.17
CA SER A 53 -3.75 -3.84 -0.01
C SER A 53 -3.23 -2.60 -0.74
N GLY A 54 -2.09 -2.06 -0.32
CA GLY A 54 -1.44 -0.92 -0.97
C GLY A 54 -1.09 -1.19 -2.44
N LEU A 55 -0.61 -2.39 -2.77
CA LEU A 55 -0.35 -2.80 -4.15
C LEU A 55 -1.61 -2.81 -5.01
N CYS A 56 -2.75 -3.24 -4.46
CA CYS A 56 -4.03 -3.20 -5.17
C CYS A 56 -4.48 -1.75 -5.49
N PHE A 57 -4.36 -0.85 -4.51
CA PHE A 57 -4.67 0.58 -4.71
C PHE A 57 -3.72 1.22 -5.74
N PHE A 58 -2.43 0.90 -5.67
CA PHE A 58 -1.44 1.39 -6.62
C PHE A 58 -1.69 0.85 -8.04
N GLY A 59 -1.99 -0.44 -8.19
CA GLY A 59 -2.34 -1.05 -9.48
C GLY A 59 -3.60 -0.42 -10.10
N THR A 60 -4.61 -0.12 -9.28
CA THR A 60 -5.80 0.62 -9.71
C THR A 60 -5.45 2.02 -10.20
N ALA A 61 -4.51 2.70 -9.54
CA ALA A 61 -4.01 3.98 -10.03
C ALA A 61 -3.32 3.82 -11.40
N VAL A 62 -2.44 2.83 -11.58
CA VAL A 62 -1.79 2.61 -12.87
C VAL A 62 -2.82 2.33 -13.99
N GLY A 63 -3.85 1.52 -13.71
CA GLY A 63 -4.95 1.28 -14.63
C GLY A 63 -5.71 2.55 -15.02
N LEU A 64 -6.06 3.39 -14.03
CA LEU A 64 -6.71 4.69 -14.26
C LEU A 64 -5.83 5.64 -15.09
N ARG A 65 -4.51 5.61 -14.89
CA ARG A 65 -3.57 6.41 -15.67
C ARG A 65 -3.55 6.00 -17.14
N TYR A 66 -3.58 4.70 -17.40
CA TYR A 66 -3.56 4.15 -18.75
C TYR A 66 -4.90 4.39 -19.46
N ALA A 67 -6.03 4.20 -18.76
CA ALA A 67 -7.37 4.48 -19.29
C ALA A 67 -7.58 5.96 -19.66
N ASN A 68 -6.91 6.90 -18.99
CA ASN A 68 -6.97 8.33 -19.34
C ASN A 68 -6.07 8.70 -20.54
N ARG A 69 -5.37 7.74 -21.17
CA ARG A 69 -4.49 7.97 -22.33
C ARG A 69 -5.15 7.60 -23.67
N PHE A 70 -6.28 6.88 -23.65
CA PHE A 70 -7.10 6.56 -24.83
C PHE A 70 -8.40 7.34 -24.76
#